data_AF-A0A172YHD5-F1
#
_entry.id   AF-A0A172YHD5-F1
#
_cell.length_a   1.000
_cell.length_b   1.000
_cell.length_c   1.000
_cell.angle_alpha   90.00
_cell.angle_beta   90.00
_cell.angle_gamma   90.00
#
_symmetry.space_group_name_H-M   'P 1'
#
loop_
_entity.id
_entity.type
_entity.pdbx_description
1 polymer ?
#
loop_
_entity_poly.entity_id
_entity_poly.type
_entity_poly.pdbx_seq_one_letter_code
_entity_poly.pdbx_strand_id
1 'polypeptide(L)' 'MSRPRFGYRRVLVMLHREGWDVGKKRVYRLYSQEGLQLRMKVKRRKRHRPAARQAASAHRAESALEHGFRS' A
#
# COMPACT_ATOMS: atom_id res chain seq x y z
N MET A 1 -10.68 25.25 6.15
CA MET A 1 -10.66 24.06 7.03
C MET A 1 -10.75 22.77 6.20
N SER A 2 -9.69 21.96 6.12
CA SER A 2 -9.83 20.60 5.62
C SER A 2 -10.49 19.75 6.71
N ARG A 3 -11.80 19.48 6.56
CA ARG A 3 -12.53 18.64 7.52
C ARG A 3 -11.94 17.22 7.47
N PRO A 4 -11.49 16.64 8.59
CA PRO A 4 -10.83 15.33 8.57
C PRO A 4 -11.74 14.28 7.95
N ARG A 5 -11.17 13.41 7.12
CA ARG A 5 -11.88 12.31 6.46
C ARG A 5 -12.31 11.27 7.50
N PHE A 6 -13.58 10.88 7.49
CA PHE A 6 -14.17 9.96 8.46
C PHE A 6 -14.82 8.76 7.78
N GLY A 7 -14.64 7.57 8.35
CA GLY A 7 -15.40 6.38 7.98
C GLY A 7 -16.80 6.38 8.62
N TYR A 8 -17.66 5.45 8.18
CA TYR A 8 -19.04 5.33 8.67
C TYR A 8 -19.16 5.22 10.20
N ARG A 9 -18.17 4.61 10.88
CA ARG A 9 -18.14 4.53 12.35
C ARG A 9 -18.05 5.88 13.04
N ARG A 10 -17.35 6.84 12.43
CA ARG A 10 -17.21 8.18 13.00
C ARG A 10 -18.39 9.07 12.65
N VAL A 11 -18.99 8.87 11.47
CA VAL A 11 -20.30 9.45 11.13
C VAL A 11 -21.36 9.03 12.14
N LEU A 12 -21.42 7.74 12.50
CA LEU A 12 -22.32 7.24 13.54
C LEU A 12 -22.15 7.98 14.88
N VAL A 13 -20.92 8.17 15.35
CA VAL A 13 -20.66 8.89 16.61
C VAL A 13 -21.08 10.36 16.52
N MET A 14 -20.89 11.02 15.38
CA MET A 14 -21.35 12.41 15.21
C MET A 14 -22.87 12.50 15.26
N LEU A 15 -23.57 11.58 14.60
CA LEU A 15 -25.03 11.50 14.64
C LEU A 15 -25.55 11.29 16.06
N HIS A 16 -24.94 10.38 16.84
CA HIS A 16 -25.32 10.17 18.24
C HIS A 16 -25.05 11.40 19.12
N ARG A 17 -23.98 12.16 18.87
CA ARG A 17 -23.69 13.41 19.59
C ARG A 17 -24.69 14.52 19.28
N GLU A 18 -25.21 14.52 18.06
CA GLU A 18 -26.29 15.41 17.64
C GLU A 18 -27.67 14.93 18.14
N GLY A 19 -27.73 13.82 18.88
CA GLY A 19 -28.96 13.29 19.47
C GLY A 19 -29.77 12.39 18.53
N TRP A 20 -29.22 12.01 17.38
CA TRP A 20 -29.90 11.11 16.45
C TRP A 20 -29.77 9.66 16.89
N ASP A 21 -30.89 8.98 17.14
CA ASP A 21 -30.91 7.54 17.35
C ASP A 21 -30.90 6.78 16.02
N VAL A 22 -29.69 6.54 15.50
CA VAL A 22 -29.49 5.80 14.25
C VAL A 22 -28.64 4.56 14.46
N GLY A 23 -29.09 3.45 13.89
CA GLY A 23 -28.37 2.18 13.93
C GLY A 23 -27.16 2.14 12.99
N LYS A 24 -26.15 1.36 13.36
CA LYS A 24 -24.92 1.11 12.57
C LYS A 24 -25.23 0.70 11.12
N LYS A 25 -26.23 -0.16 10.93
CA LYS A 25 -26.64 -0.67 9.61
C LYS A 25 -27.20 0.43 8.72
N ARG A 26 -28.04 1.32 9.27
CA ARG A 26 -28.64 2.43 8.54
C ARG A 26 -27.56 3.40 8.07
N VAL A 27 -26.65 3.77 8.97
CA VAL A 27 -25.51 4.64 8.62
C VAL A 27 -24.63 3.97 7.57
N TYR A 28 -24.34 2.68 7.67
CA TYR A 28 -23.56 1.96 6.65
C TYR A 28 -24.23 1.94 5.28
N ARG A 29 -25.55 1.71 5.22
CA ARG A 29 -26.32 1.75 3.96
C ARG A 29 -26.28 3.13 3.34
N LEU A 30 -26.61 4.16 4.11
CA LEU A 30 -26.57 5.54 3.65
C LEU A 30 -25.16 5.91 3.19
N TYR A 31 -24.14 5.56 3.98
CA TYR A 31 -22.74 5.83 3.64
C TYR A 31 -22.29 5.18 2.33
N SER A 32 -22.81 3.99 2.02
CA SER A 32 -22.53 3.31 0.75
C SER A 32 -23.36 3.88 -0.41
N GLN A 33 -24.62 4.21 -0.17
CA GLN A 33 -25.54 4.76 -1.18
C GLN A 33 -25.15 6.18 -1.61
N GLU A 34 -24.74 7.01 -0.66
CA GLU A 34 -24.27 8.38 -0.89
C GLU A 34 -22.85 8.43 -1.47
N GLY A 35 -22.21 7.27 -1.69
CA GLY A 35 -20.84 7.22 -2.23
C GLY A 35 -19.80 7.88 -1.31
N LEU A 36 -20.10 8.02 -0.02
CA LEU A 36 -19.20 8.60 0.99
C LEU A 36 -17.97 7.72 1.25
N GLN A 37 -17.98 6.48 0.74
CA GLN A 37 -16.80 5.65 0.66
C GLN A 37 -15.71 6.34 -0.16
N LEU A 38 -14.64 6.76 0.52
CA LEU A 38 -13.40 7.18 -0.12
C LEU A 38 -12.89 6.02 -0.98
N ARG A 39 -13.15 6.09 -2.29
CA ARG A 39 -12.34 5.35 -3.28
C ARG A 39 -10.94 5.93 -3.19
N MET A 40 -10.12 5.39 -2.29
CA MET A 40 -8.69 5.60 -2.38
C MET A 40 -8.29 5.14 -3.77
N LYS A 41 -7.83 6.07 -4.61
CA LYS A 41 -7.18 5.74 -5.87
C LYS A 41 -6.04 4.81 -5.49
N VAL A 42 -6.19 3.51 -5.74
CA VAL A 42 -5.19 2.50 -5.40
C VAL A 42 -3.92 2.95 -6.11
N LYS A 43 -2.98 3.52 -5.38
CA LYS A 43 -1.67 3.88 -5.93
C LYS A 43 -1.03 2.52 -6.20
N ARG A 44 -1.12 2.02 -7.44
CA ARG A 44 -0.47 0.77 -7.86
C ARG A 44 0.96 0.86 -7.35
N ARG A 45 1.29 0.01 -6.39
CA ARG A 45 2.67 -0.12 -5.88
C ARG A 45 3.50 -0.41 -7.12
N LYS A 46 4.33 0.55 -7.56
CA LYS A 46 5.31 0.27 -8.60
C LYS A 46 6.21 -0.80 -7.99
N ARG A 47 6.07 -2.05 -8.42
CA ARG A 47 7.05 -3.10 -8.14
C ARG A 47 8.35 -2.55 -8.72
N HIS A 48 9.27 -2.11 -7.86
CA HIS A 48 10.64 -1.89 -8.28
C HIS A 48 11.13 -3.27 -8.75
N ARG A 49 11.23 -3.45 -10.06
CA ARG A 49 11.85 -4.62 -10.66
C ARG A 49 13.29 -4.59 -10.17
N PRO A 50 13.78 -5.58 -9.39
CA PRO A 50 15.20 -5.65 -9.15
C PRO A 50 15.86 -5.75 -10.53
N ALA A 51 16.72 -4.79 -10.84
CA ALA A 51 17.53 -4.84 -12.03
C ALA A 51 18.20 -6.21 -12.06
N ALA A 52 18.04 -6.91 -13.16
CA ALA A 52 18.73 -8.15 -13.42
C ALA A 52 20.23 -7.86 -13.25
N ARG A 53 20.83 -8.29 -12.14
CA ARG A 53 22.29 -8.44 -12.04
C ARG A 53 22.66 -9.72 -12.78
N GLN A 54 22.50 -9.66 -14.10
CA GLN A 54 23.33 -10.41 -15.04
C GLN A 54 24.74 -9.82 -14.92
N ALA A 55 25.58 -10.35 -14.03
CA ALA A 55 27.02 -10.05 -14.01
C ALA A 55 27.87 -11.03 -13.17
N ALA A 56 27.40 -12.24 -12.85
CA ALA A 56 28.21 -13.20 -12.08
C ALA A 56 28.53 -14.50 -12.84
N SER A 57 28.15 -14.59 -14.12
CA SER A 57 28.58 -15.67 -15.02
C SER A 57 29.86 -15.34 -15.81
N ALA A 58 30.45 -14.16 -15.60
CA ALA A 58 31.62 -13.69 -16.33
C ALA A 58 32.96 -13.88 -15.59
N HIS A 59 32.98 -14.31 -14.32
CA HIS A 59 34.21 -14.75 -13.65
C HIS A 59 34.45 -16.26 -13.82
N ARG A 60 33.96 -16.81 -14.93
CA ARG A 60 34.29 -18.14 -15.46
C ARG A 60 35.60 -18.12 -16.27
N ALA A 61 36.21 -16.97 -16.48
CA ALA A 61 37.38 -16.84 -17.32
C ALA A 61 38.54 -16.25 -16.50
N GLU A 62 39.70 -16.91 -16.58
CA GLU A 62 41.02 -16.28 -16.69
C GLU A 62 41.99 -16.20 -15.50
N SER A 63 41.63 -16.29 -14.21
CA SER A 63 42.61 -15.89 -13.16
C SER A 63 43.16 -16.95 -12.19
N ALA A 64 42.89 -18.25 -12.34
CA ALA A 64 43.43 -19.26 -11.41
C ALA A 64 44.33 -20.34 -12.03
N LEU A 65 44.73 -20.19 -13.31
CA LEU A 65 45.68 -21.09 -13.99
C LEU A 65 47.06 -20.47 -14.28
N GLU A 66 47.30 -19.21 -13.90
CA GLU A 66 48.46 -18.42 -14.37
C GLU A 66 49.43 -17.94 -13.28
N HIS A 67 49.41 -18.50 -12.06
CA HIS A 67 50.49 -18.22 -11.08
C HIS A 67 50.97 -19.49 -10.39
N GLY A 68 51.71 -20.29 -11.15
CA GLY A 68 52.68 -21.21 -10.59
C GLY A 68 53.92 -20.47 -10.04
N PHE A 69 54.83 -21.28 -9.48
CA PHE A 69 56.28 -21.03 -9.38
C PHE A 69 56.80 -20.29 -8.13
N ARG A 70 57.07 -21.02 -7.03
CA ARG A 70 58.43 -21.12 -6.44
C ARG A 70 58.50 -21.96 -5.15
N SER A 71 59.61 -22.70 -5.07
CA SER A 71 60.29 -23.40 -3.96
C SER A 71 59.54 -24.53 -3.26
#